data_AF-A0A926E2N5-F1
#
_entry.id   AF-A0A926E2N5-F1
#
_cell.length_a   1.000
_cell.length_b   1.000
_cell.length_c   1.000
_cell.angle_alpha   90.00
_cell.angle_beta   90.00
_cell.angle_gamma   90.00
#
_symmetry.space_group_name_H-M   'P 1'
#
loop_
_entity.id
_entity.type
_entity.pdbx_description
1 polymer ?
#
loop_
_entity_poly.entity_id
_entity_poly.type
_entity_poly.pdbx_seq_one_letter_code
_entity_poly.pdbx_strand_id
1 'polypeptide(L)' 'MKTISDTDFNCAMESFRVAKELLSGYASRDEAVDFLIKETGLSREECEKAYDFLIERDFKGCAN' A
#
# COMPACT_ATOMS: atom_id res chain seq x y z
N MET A 1 -22.62 11.32 1.00
CA MET A 1 -21.33 10.84 1.52
C MET A 1 -21.50 9.33 1.70
N LYS A 2 -20.67 8.49 1.05
CA LYS A 2 -20.74 7.03 1.26
C LYS A 2 -20.10 6.72 2.61
N THR A 3 -20.81 5.96 3.46
CA THR A 3 -20.26 5.39 4.69
C THR A 3 -19.64 4.03 4.37
N ILE A 4 -18.43 3.79 4.83
CA ILE A 4 -17.78 2.47 4.79
C ILE A 4 -18.10 1.75 6.11
N SER A 5 -18.22 0.43 6.07
CA SER A 5 -18.36 -0.35 7.31
C SER A 5 -17.01 -0.44 8.03
N ASP A 6 -17.02 -0.67 9.35
CA ASP A 6 -15.79 -0.92 10.11
C ASP A 6 -15.04 -2.14 9.56
N THR A 7 -15.76 -3.15 9.10
CA THR A 7 -15.19 -4.35 8.46
C THR A 7 -14.45 -3.99 7.18
N ASP A 8 -15.08 -3.23 6.28
CA ASP A 8 -14.43 -2.81 5.02
C ASP A 8 -13.22 -1.92 5.28
N PHE A 9 -13.33 -1.03 6.28
CA PHE A 9 -12.22 -0.17 6.69
C PHE A 9 -11.04 -0.99 7.23
N ASN A 10 -11.29 -1.91 8.16
CA ASN A 10 -10.26 -2.75 8.73
C ASN A 10 -9.61 -3.67 7.68
N CYS A 11 -10.39 -4.22 6.76
CA CYS A 11 -9.88 -5.02 5.63
C CYS A 11 -8.95 -4.22 4.71
N ALA A 12 -9.31 -2.97 4.39
CA ALA A 12 -8.46 -2.08 3.61
C ALA A 12 -7.16 -1.72 4.36
N MET A 13 -7.26 -1.43 5.68
CA MET A 13 -6.09 -1.14 6.50
C MET A 13 -5.13 -2.34 6.59
N GLU A 14 -5.67 -3.56 6.69
CA GLU A 14 -4.85 -4.78 6.67
C GLU A 14 -4.16 -4.97 5.31
N SER A 15 -4.89 -4.76 4.21
CA SER A 15 -4.32 -4.84 2.86
C SER A 15 -3.15 -3.86 2.67
N PHE A 16 -3.28 -2.63 3.19
CA PHE A 16 -2.18 -1.65 3.14
C PHE A 16 -0.99 -2.03 4.01
N ARG A 17 -1.22 -2.67 5.17
CA ARG A 17 -0.12 -3.21 6.00
C ARG A 17 0.65 -4.28 5.26
N VAL A 18 -0.05 -5.25 4.68
CA VAL A 18 0.57 -6.35 3.92
C VAL A 18 1.36 -5.80 2.73
N ALA A 19 0.79 -4.84 1.99
CA ALA A 19 1.51 -4.17 0.91
C ALA A 19 2.76 -3.45 1.40
N LYS A 20 2.68 -2.70 2.52
CA LYS A 20 3.83 -2.04 3.13
C LYS A 20 4.93 -3.03 3.52
N GLU A 21 4.57 -4.12 4.19
CA GLU A 21 5.53 -5.17 4.61
C GLU A 21 6.22 -5.80 3.41
N LEU A 22 5.46 -6.12 2.36
CA LEU A 22 6.00 -6.66 1.10
C LEU A 22 6.98 -5.68 0.45
N LEU A 23 6.59 -4.41 0.29
CA LEU A 23 7.43 -3.38 -0.34
C LEU A 23 8.68 -3.07 0.49
N SER A 24 8.59 -3.15 1.82
CA SER A 24 9.73 -2.96 2.72
C SER A 24 10.77 -4.08 2.65
N GLY A 25 10.42 -5.23 2.04
CA GLY A 25 11.31 -6.36 1.85
C GLY A 25 12.26 -6.25 0.64
N TYR A 26 12.05 -5.26 -0.24
CA TYR A 26 12.92 -5.04 -1.40
C TYR A 26 14.21 -4.30 -1.01
N ALA A 27 15.31 -4.56 -1.73
CA ALA A 27 16.60 -3.97 -1.41
C ALA A 27 16.71 -2.49 -1.79
N SER A 28 15.80 -1.98 -2.63
CA SER A 28 15.79 -0.59 -3.09
C SER A 28 14.40 -0.12 -3.49
N ARG A 29 14.16 1.20 -3.38
CA ARG A 29 12.93 1.86 -3.84
C ARG A 29 12.62 1.54 -5.30
N ASP A 30 13.63 1.53 -6.17
CA ASP A 30 13.41 1.27 -7.61
C ASP A 30 12.90 -0.16 -7.87
N GLU A 31 13.43 -1.17 -7.16
CA GLU A 31 12.95 -2.56 -7.31
C GLU A 31 11.50 -2.72 -6.84
N ALA A 32 11.13 -2.08 -5.73
CA ALA A 32 9.77 -2.09 -5.23
C ALA A 32 8.81 -1.38 -6.20
N VAL A 33 9.24 -0.26 -6.79
CA VAL A 33 8.47 0.49 -7.79
C VAL A 33 8.32 -0.32 -9.08
N ASP A 34 9.38 -0.99 -9.55
CA ASP A 34 9.32 -1.85 -10.74
C ASP A 34 8.34 -3.02 -10.55
N PHE A 35 8.34 -3.63 -9.36
CA PHE A 35 7.32 -4.61 -8.98
C PHE A 35 5.90 -4.04 -9.06
N LEU A 36 5.66 -2.85 -8.50
CA LEU A 36 4.34 -2.20 -8.57
C LEU A 36 3.91 -1.93 -10.01
N ILE A 37 4.82 -1.45 -10.86
CA ILE A 37 4.54 -1.21 -12.29
C ILE A 37 4.15 -2.52 -12.97
N LYS A 38 4.90 -3.60 -12.72
CA LYS A 38 4.66 -4.91 -13.31
C LYS A 38 3.30 -5.49 -12.91
N GLU A 39 2.93 -5.41 -11.64
CA GLU A 39 1.69 -6.02 -11.13
C GLU A 39 0.45 -5.19 -11.43
N THR A 40 0.56 -3.86 -11.45
CA THR A 40 -0.60 -2.96 -11.60
C THR A 40 -0.79 -2.43 -13.02
N GLY A 41 0.28 -2.40 -13.83
CA GLY A 41 0.30 -1.75 -15.14
C GLY A 41 0.19 -0.22 -15.10
N LEU A 42 0.29 0.40 -13.92
CA LEU A 42 0.26 1.84 -13.75
C LEU A 42 1.57 2.49 -14.22
N SER A 43 1.55 3.81 -14.39
CA SER A 43 2.76 4.55 -14.73
C SER A 43 3.77 4.55 -13.58
N ARG A 44 5.04 4.72 -13.90
CA ARG A 44 6.11 4.83 -12.89
C ARG A 44 5.83 5.94 -11.88
N GLU A 45 5.34 7.09 -12.32
CA GLU A 45 5.00 8.21 -11.41
C GLU A 45 3.89 7.82 -10.42
N GLU A 46 2.86 7.11 -10.87
CA GLU A 46 1.79 6.61 -9.99
C GLU A 46 2.32 5.59 -8.98
N CYS A 47 3.19 4.67 -9.43
CA CYS A 47 3.80 3.67 -8.57
C CYS A 47 4.78 4.27 -7.56
N GLU A 48 5.54 5.29 -7.93
CA GLU A 48 6.42 6.02 -7.00
C GLU A 48 5.61 6.71 -5.91
N LYS A 49 4.55 7.44 -6.27
CA LYS A 49 3.65 8.09 -5.31
C LYS A 49 2.96 7.07 -4.39
N ALA A 50 2.54 5.94 -4.94
CA ALA A 50 1.94 4.86 -4.16
C ALA A 50 2.95 4.24 -3.18
N TYR A 51 4.19 3.98 -3.62
CA TYR A 51 5.26 3.49 -2.76
C TYR A 51 5.52 4.44 -1.61
N ASP A 52 5.70 5.73 -1.90
CA ASP A 52 5.96 6.74 -0.87
C ASP A 52 4.80 6.80 0.14
N PHE A 53 3.55 6.80 -0.35
CA PHE A 53 2.35 6.74 0.51
C PHE A 53 2.31 5.49 1.40
N LEU A 54 2.63 4.32 0.87
CA LEU A 54 2.56 3.05 1.61
C LEU A 54 3.69 2.94 2.66
N ILE A 55 4.90 3.39 2.35
CA ILE A 55 6.06 3.28 3.24
C ILE A 55 6.00 4.32 4.37
N GLU A 56 5.66 5.57 4.05
CA GLU A 56 5.67 6.67 5.04
C GLU A 56 4.51 6.59 6.04
N ARG A 57 3.43 5.87 5.73
CA ARG A 57 2.23 5.82 6.56
C ARG A 57 2.25 4.64 7.52
N ASP A 58 1.77 4.89 8.74
CA ASP A 58 1.41 3.85 9.70
C ASP A 58 -0.07 3.51 9.54
N PHE A 59 -0.35 2.35 8.95
CA PHE A 59 -1.71 1.83 8.87
C PHE A 59 -2.04 1.20 10.23
N LYS A 60 -2.91 1.86 11.01
CA LYS A 60 -3.47 1.30 12.25
C LYS A 60 -4.97 1.15 12.11
N GLY A 61 -5.43 -0.10 11.93
CA GLY A 61 -6.85 -0.45 12.07
C GLY A 61 -7.24 -0.48 13.55
N CYS A 62 -8.52 -0.26 13.84
CA CYS A 62 -9.06 -0.48 15.18
C CYS A 62 -9.23 -2.00 15.37
N ALA A 63 -8.29 -2.63 16.07
CA ALA A 63 -8.47 -4.00 16.54
C ALA A 63 -9.53 -4.00 17.65
N ASN A 64 -10.65 -4.68 17.41
CA ASN A 64 -11.69 -4.93 18.40
C ASN A 64 -11.70 -6.41 18.76
#